data_AF-A0A7C7IIS0-F1
#
_entry.id   AF-A0A7C7IIS0-F1
#
_cell.length_a   1.000
_cell.length_b   1.000
_cell.length_c   1.000
_cell.angle_alpha   90.00
_cell.angle_beta   90.00
_cell.angle_gamma   90.00
#
_symmetry.space_group_name_H-M   'P 1'
#
loop_
_entity.id
_entity.type
_entity.pdbx_description
1 polymer ?
#
loop_
_entity_poly.entity_id
_entity_poly.type
_entity_poly.pdbx_seq_one_letter_code
_entity_poly.pdbx_strand_id
1 'polypeptide(L)'
;MKQFQNLKRKKINAENISDFAEAEAIAYTALANEYYINRLKKLANPDRAIALFDENKIIGTANSFGESISLPTNKKAKVAAVSYVSVQPTHRRQGILSEMMKIQLNEIHSVHKEPLAVLWPSETAIYGRFGYAPTHEKHYSISRNNAKFLPHISSNNLGIMLCPS
;
A
#
# COMPACT_ATOMS: atom_id res chain seq x y z
N MET A 1 5.24 -29.19 1.24
CA MET A 1 5.31 -27.71 1.17
C MET A 1 6.18 -27.37 -0.03
N LYS A 2 5.65 -26.80 -1.13
CA LYS A 2 6.50 -26.45 -2.28
C LYS A 2 7.55 -25.46 -1.79
N GLN A 3 8.82 -25.85 -1.80
CA GLN A 3 9.91 -24.93 -1.54
C GLN A 3 9.95 -23.93 -2.70
N PHE A 4 9.60 -22.68 -2.42
CA PHE A 4 9.66 -21.56 -3.37
C PHE A 4 11.09 -21.08 -3.61
N GLN A 5 12.06 -22.00 -3.65
CA GLN A 5 13.48 -21.71 -3.89
C GLN A 5 13.75 -21.10 -5.28
N ASN A 6 12.74 -21.06 -6.15
CA ASN A 6 12.84 -20.55 -7.53
C ASN A 6 11.85 -19.41 -7.85
N LEU A 7 11.34 -18.65 -6.86
CA LEU A 7 10.59 -17.43 -7.18
C LEU A 7 11.54 -16.41 -7.83
N LYS A 8 11.46 -16.30 -9.15
CA LYS A 8 12.27 -15.34 -9.89
C LYS A 8 11.67 -13.96 -9.68
N ARG A 9 12.41 -13.09 -8.99
CA ARG A 9 12.18 -11.65 -9.05
C ARG A 9 12.62 -11.15 -10.42
N LYS A 10 11.71 -10.52 -11.17
CA LYS A 10 12.10 -9.68 -12.30
C LYS A 10 11.93 -8.22 -11.91
N LYS A 11 12.84 -7.37 -12.37
CA LYS A 11 12.71 -5.92 -12.19
C LYS A 11 11.50 -5.44 -12.99
N ILE A 12 10.65 -4.65 -12.35
CA ILE A 12 9.57 -3.95 -13.04
C ILE A 12 10.13 -2.66 -13.66
N ASN A 13 9.75 -2.39 -14.90
CA ASN A 13 10.21 -1.26 -15.71
C ASN A 13 9.08 -0.77 -16.62
N ALA A 14 9.35 0.23 -17.46
CA ALA A 14 8.34 0.79 -18.37
C ALA A 14 7.75 -0.23 -19.37
N GLU A 15 8.48 -1.29 -19.68
CA GLU A 15 8.06 -2.31 -20.66
C GLU A 15 7.08 -3.31 -20.05
N ASN A 16 7.30 -3.73 -18.79
CA ASN A 16 6.52 -4.79 -18.14
C ASN A 16 5.58 -4.31 -17.01
N ILE A 17 5.50 -2.98 -16.77
CA ILE A 17 4.58 -2.40 -15.78
C ILE A 17 3.10 -2.62 -16.17
N SER A 18 2.79 -2.82 -17.45
CA SER A 18 1.44 -3.20 -17.90
C SER A 18 1.01 -4.54 -17.30
N ASP A 19 1.89 -5.55 -17.40
CA ASP A 19 1.63 -6.90 -16.90
C ASP A 19 1.46 -6.90 -15.38
N PHE A 20 2.26 -6.06 -14.70
CA PHE A 20 2.10 -5.82 -13.27
C PHE A 20 0.71 -5.24 -12.94
N ALA A 21 0.27 -4.24 -13.70
CA ALA A 21 -1.03 -3.61 -13.50
C ALA A 21 -2.19 -4.57 -13.73
N GLU A 22 -2.08 -5.39 -14.78
CA GLU A 22 -3.08 -6.39 -15.13
C GLU A 22 -3.18 -7.48 -14.06
N ALA A 23 -2.03 -8.02 -13.63
CA ALA A 23 -1.99 -9.02 -12.57
C ALA A 23 -2.61 -8.48 -11.26
N GLU A 24 -2.25 -7.26 -10.87
CA GLU A 24 -2.81 -6.63 -9.67
C GLU A 24 -4.33 -6.44 -9.80
N ALA A 25 -4.82 -5.93 -10.94
CA ALA A 25 -6.25 -5.74 -11.17
C ALA A 25 -7.03 -7.07 -11.07
N ILE A 26 -6.52 -8.13 -11.69
CA ILE A 26 -7.14 -9.48 -11.63
C ILE A 26 -7.25 -9.96 -10.17
N ALA A 27 -6.18 -9.80 -9.39
CA ALA A 27 -6.17 -10.24 -7.99
C ALA A 27 -7.18 -9.47 -7.12
N TYR A 28 -7.46 -8.21 -7.45
CA TYR A 28 -8.49 -7.39 -6.80
C TYR A 28 -9.90 -7.57 -7.39
N THR A 29 -10.08 -8.45 -8.38
CA THR A 29 -11.35 -8.57 -9.14
C THR A 29 -11.77 -7.23 -9.78
N ALA A 30 -10.79 -6.38 -10.09
CA ALA A 30 -10.99 -5.13 -10.77
C ALA A 30 -10.96 -5.34 -12.29
N LEU A 31 -11.63 -4.46 -13.04
CA LEU A 31 -11.47 -4.42 -14.49
C LEU A 31 -10.09 -3.83 -14.80
N ALA A 32 -9.22 -4.61 -15.42
CA ALA A 32 -7.94 -4.17 -15.98
C ALA A 32 -8.14 -3.31 -17.24
N ASN A 33 -9.01 -2.30 -17.14
CA ASN A 33 -9.29 -1.39 -18.24
C ASN A 33 -8.12 -0.44 -18.48
N GLU A 34 -8.12 0.21 -19.63
CA GLU A 34 -7.05 1.12 -20.04
C GLU A 34 -6.80 2.25 -19.03
N TYR A 35 -7.87 2.81 -18.44
CA TYR A 35 -7.75 3.83 -17.41
C TYR A 35 -6.95 3.33 -16.19
N TYR A 36 -7.28 2.14 -15.69
CA TYR A 36 -6.60 1.54 -14.53
C TYR A 36 -5.13 1.29 -14.82
N ILE A 37 -4.85 0.65 -15.96
CA ILE A 37 -3.48 0.33 -16.38
C ILE A 37 -2.67 1.61 -16.55
N ASN A 38 -3.19 2.62 -17.25
CA ASN A 38 -2.49 3.88 -17.49
C ASN A 38 -2.27 4.67 -16.19
N ARG A 39 -3.23 4.64 -15.25
CA ARG A 39 -3.05 5.24 -13.93
C ARG A 39 -1.93 4.55 -13.15
N LEU A 40 -1.93 3.21 -13.11
CA LEU A 40 -0.88 2.47 -12.39
C LEU A 40 0.48 2.68 -13.05
N LYS A 41 0.58 2.64 -14.39
CA LYS A 41 1.82 2.94 -15.13
C LYS A 41 2.42 4.29 -14.75
N LYS A 42 1.58 5.31 -14.63
CA LYS A 42 2.01 6.68 -14.31
C LYS A 42 2.42 6.85 -12.85
N LEU A 43 1.75 6.14 -11.93
CA LEU A 43 1.95 6.32 -10.50
C LEU A 43 2.96 5.36 -9.90
N ALA A 44 3.08 4.15 -10.43
CA ALA A 44 3.98 3.12 -9.92
C ALA A 44 5.43 3.61 -9.92
N ASN A 45 6.16 3.22 -8.89
CA ASN A 45 7.60 3.42 -8.82
C ASN A 45 8.28 2.11 -9.26
N PRO A 46 8.83 2.02 -10.49
CA PRO A 46 9.37 0.76 -11.00
C PRO A 46 10.59 0.26 -10.20
N ASP A 47 11.40 1.17 -9.66
CA ASP A 47 12.58 0.81 -8.86
C ASP A 47 12.22 0.18 -7.51
N ARG A 48 10.99 0.42 -7.02
CA ARG A 48 10.49 -0.07 -5.75
C ARG A 48 9.42 -1.16 -5.90
N ALA A 49 9.10 -1.53 -7.14
CA ALA A 49 8.13 -2.56 -7.45
C ALA A 49 8.75 -3.96 -7.33
N ILE A 50 7.97 -4.87 -6.77
CA ILE A 50 8.29 -6.28 -6.60
C ILE A 50 7.22 -7.08 -7.34
N ALA A 51 7.67 -7.93 -8.26
CA ALA A 51 6.82 -8.92 -8.90
C ALA A 51 7.44 -10.30 -8.76
N LEU A 52 6.62 -11.26 -8.34
CA LEU A 52 6.98 -12.66 -8.23
C LEU A 52 6.33 -13.42 -9.38
N PHE A 53 7.11 -14.30 -10.00
CA PHE A 53 6.70 -15.04 -11.20
C PHE A 53 6.57 -16.53 -10.91
N ASP A 54 5.53 -17.14 -11.49
CA ASP A 54 5.45 -18.57 -11.74
C ASP A 54 5.51 -18.75 -13.26
N GLU A 55 6.56 -19.42 -13.73
CA GLU A 55 6.95 -19.45 -15.14
C GLU A 55 7.06 -18.02 -15.74
N ASN A 56 6.11 -17.64 -16.60
CA ASN A 56 6.03 -16.34 -17.27
C ASN A 56 4.86 -15.47 -16.77
N LYS A 57 4.14 -15.90 -15.74
CA LYS A 57 2.99 -15.16 -15.18
C LYS A 57 3.34 -14.53 -13.85
N ILE A 58 2.89 -13.29 -13.65
CA ILE A 58 3.01 -12.62 -12.36
C ILE A 58 1.98 -13.23 -11.41
N ILE A 59 2.47 -13.80 -10.31
CA ILE A 59 1.66 -14.44 -9.27
C ILE A 59 1.54 -13.61 -8.00
N GLY A 60 2.36 -12.56 -7.86
CA GLY A 60 2.27 -11.60 -6.76
C GLY A 60 2.90 -10.27 -7.12
N THR A 61 2.31 -9.19 -6.63
CA THR A 61 2.72 -7.81 -6.87
C THR A 61 2.85 -7.06 -5.55
N ALA A 62 3.80 -6.15 -5.45
CA ALA A 62 3.85 -5.12 -4.42
C ALA A 62 4.60 -3.90 -4.95
N ASN A 63 4.24 -2.71 -4.48
CA ASN A 63 5.00 -1.48 -4.74
C ASN A 63 5.13 -0.68 -3.43
N SER A 64 6.07 0.26 -3.39
CA SER A 64 6.16 1.25 -2.33
C SER A 64 6.58 2.60 -2.86
N PHE A 65 6.13 3.66 -2.20
CA PHE A 65 6.44 5.05 -2.52
C PHE A 65 7.21 5.68 -1.37
N GLY A 66 8.28 6.41 -1.70
CA GLY A 66 9.03 7.16 -0.69
C GLY A 66 8.32 8.46 -0.38
N GLU A 67 7.75 8.54 0.82
CA GLU A 67 6.90 9.64 1.27
C GLU A 67 7.38 10.22 2.61
N SER A 68 6.67 11.21 3.11
CA SER A 68 6.85 11.72 4.46
C SER A 68 5.53 11.75 5.23
N ILE A 69 5.59 11.42 6.52
CA ILE A 69 4.44 11.49 7.43
C ILE A 69 4.74 12.44 8.59
N SER A 70 3.74 13.21 9.00
CA SER A 70 3.82 14.07 10.18
C SER A 70 3.61 13.24 11.44
N LEU A 71 4.46 13.45 12.43
CA LEU A 71 4.37 12.87 13.76
C LEU A 71 3.68 13.85 14.73
N PRO A 72 3.06 13.36 15.82
CA PRO A 72 2.43 14.21 16.84
C PRO A 72 3.36 15.30 17.40
N THR A 73 4.67 15.05 17.41
CA THR A 73 5.68 15.99 17.90
C THR A 73 6.05 17.10 16.89
N ASN A 74 5.20 17.41 15.91
CA ASN A 74 5.48 18.35 14.80
C ASN A 74 6.75 18.02 13.97
N LYS A 75 7.22 16.78 14.02
CA LYS A 75 8.35 16.29 13.22
C LYS A 75 7.84 15.55 11.99
N LYS A 76 8.65 15.48 10.94
CA LYS A 76 8.39 14.60 9.79
C LYS A 76 9.30 13.37 9.86
N ALA A 77 8.74 12.22 9.51
CA ALA A 77 9.50 10.99 9.30
C ALA A 77 9.38 10.56 7.83
N LYS A 78 10.47 10.02 7.26
CA LYS A 78 10.40 9.31 5.99
C LYS A 78 9.60 8.01 6.16
N VAL A 79 8.83 7.65 5.15
CA VAL A 79 7.99 6.45 5.21
C VAL A 79 7.88 5.81 3.82
N ALA A 80 7.88 4.48 3.78
CA ALA A 80 7.43 3.74 2.61
C ALA A 80 5.91 3.60 2.63
N ALA A 81 5.20 4.28 1.72
CA ALA A 81 3.78 4.04 1.48
C ALA A 81 3.64 2.79 0.59
N VAL A 82 3.33 1.66 1.21
CA VAL A 82 3.17 0.36 0.56
C VAL A 82 1.78 0.28 -0.09
N SER A 83 1.75 -0.18 -1.34
CA SER A 83 0.54 -0.30 -2.16
C SER A 83 0.66 -1.43 -3.17
N TYR A 84 -0.42 -1.69 -3.92
CA TYR A 84 -0.48 -2.66 -5.02
C TYR A 84 -0.05 -4.08 -4.59
N VAL A 85 -0.28 -4.41 -3.31
CA VAL A 85 0.01 -5.72 -2.74
C VAL A 85 -1.06 -6.68 -3.20
N SER A 86 -0.70 -7.70 -3.96
CA SER A 86 -1.64 -8.71 -4.43
C SER A 86 -0.98 -10.08 -4.59
N VAL A 87 -1.80 -11.13 -4.53
CA VAL A 87 -1.41 -12.50 -4.86
C VAL A 87 -2.53 -13.10 -5.70
N GLN A 88 -2.17 -13.73 -6.82
CA GLN A 88 -3.15 -14.36 -7.71
C GLN A 88 -3.99 -15.39 -6.95
N PRO A 89 -5.31 -15.48 -7.21
CA PRO A 89 -6.21 -16.40 -6.50
C PRO A 89 -5.72 -17.85 -6.51
N THR A 90 -5.14 -18.30 -7.62
CA THR A 90 -4.58 -19.64 -7.85
C THR A 90 -3.36 -19.96 -6.98
N HIS A 91 -2.73 -18.95 -6.38
CA HIS A 91 -1.47 -19.09 -5.63
C HIS A 91 -1.58 -18.59 -4.17
N ARG A 92 -2.79 -18.32 -3.69
CA ARG A 92 -3.02 -17.91 -2.30
C ARG A 92 -2.69 -19.02 -1.31
N ARG A 93 -2.36 -18.62 -0.08
CA ARG A 93 -2.03 -19.52 1.06
C ARG A 93 -0.83 -20.45 0.81
N GLN A 94 0.05 -20.08 -0.13
CA GLN A 94 1.29 -20.81 -0.40
C GLN A 94 2.54 -20.09 0.13
N GLY A 95 2.39 -18.99 0.88
CA GLY A 95 3.52 -18.24 1.46
C GLY A 95 4.07 -17.10 0.59
N ILE A 96 3.54 -16.90 -0.62
CA ILE A 96 3.96 -15.83 -1.55
C ILE A 96 3.91 -14.44 -0.91
N LEU A 97 2.81 -14.11 -0.24
CA LEU A 97 2.69 -12.81 0.45
C LEU A 97 3.79 -12.64 1.51
N SER A 98 4.08 -13.68 2.28
CA SER A 98 5.09 -13.61 3.33
C SER A 98 6.49 -13.36 2.77
N GLU A 99 6.86 -14.05 1.70
CA GLU A 99 8.13 -13.83 1.01
C GLU A 99 8.19 -12.43 0.39
N MET A 100 7.11 -11.98 -0.25
CA MET A 100 7.04 -10.66 -0.86
C MET A 100 7.18 -9.53 0.16
N MET A 101 6.46 -9.61 1.29
CA MET A 101 6.58 -8.63 2.37
C MET A 101 7.97 -8.65 3.01
N LYS A 102 8.58 -9.83 3.18
CA LYS A 102 9.96 -9.96 3.69
C LYS A 102 10.96 -9.26 2.77
N ILE A 103 10.87 -9.48 1.46
CA ILE A 103 11.72 -8.80 0.46
C ILE A 103 11.51 -7.28 0.57
N GLN A 104 10.26 -6.83 0.54
CA GLN A 104 9.93 -5.40 0.54
C GLN A 104 10.43 -4.68 1.80
N LEU A 105 10.14 -5.23 2.99
CA LEU A 105 10.54 -4.62 4.26
C LEU A 105 12.06 -4.61 4.42
N ASN A 106 12.75 -5.66 3.95
CA ASN A 106 14.21 -5.66 3.94
C ASN A 106 14.78 -4.58 3.01
N GLU A 107 14.20 -4.33 1.85
CA GLU A 107 14.64 -3.27 0.92
C GLU A 107 14.35 -1.87 1.47
N ILE A 108 13.16 -1.65 2.04
CA ILE A 108 12.78 -0.42 2.77
C ILE A 108 13.83 -0.10 3.83
N HIS A 109 14.19 -1.08 4.66
CA HIS A 109 15.16 -0.90 5.73
C HIS A 109 16.61 -0.75 5.24
N SER A 110 17.08 -1.68 4.40
CA SER A 110 18.50 -1.80 4.07
C SER A 110 18.94 -0.89 2.93
N VAL A 111 18.09 -0.66 1.94
CA VAL A 111 18.40 0.11 0.72
C VAL A 111 17.88 1.54 0.87
N HIS A 112 16.60 1.72 1.20
CA HIS A 112 15.98 3.04 1.23
C HIS A 112 16.17 3.78 2.57
N LYS A 113 16.58 3.06 3.63
CA LYS A 113 16.80 3.58 4.99
C LYS A 113 15.57 4.30 5.55
N GLU A 114 14.37 3.78 5.24
CA GLU A 114 13.13 4.33 5.75
C GLU A 114 12.77 3.66 7.10
N PRO A 115 12.49 4.46 8.16
CA PRO A 115 12.21 3.92 9.48
C PRO A 115 10.81 3.33 9.62
N LEU A 116 9.90 3.66 8.69
CA LEU A 116 8.49 3.31 8.76
C LEU A 116 8.00 2.79 7.40
N ALA A 117 7.06 1.86 7.45
CA ALA A 117 6.22 1.48 6.32
C ALA A 117 4.75 1.63 6.71
N VAL A 118 3.92 2.18 5.82
CA VAL A 118 2.49 2.39 6.04
C VAL A 118 1.71 1.87 4.85
N LEU A 119 0.49 1.41 5.08
CA LEU A 119 -0.41 0.95 4.03
C LEU A 119 -1.86 1.18 4.42
N TRP A 120 -2.73 1.13 3.42
CA TRP A 120 -4.16 0.96 3.63
C TRP A 120 -4.51 -0.53 3.45
N PRO A 121 -4.87 -1.25 4.54
CA PRO A 121 -5.09 -2.68 4.44
C PRO A 121 -6.46 -2.97 3.83
N SER A 122 -6.54 -3.90 2.89
CA SER A 122 -7.82 -4.50 2.48
C SER A 122 -8.41 -5.38 3.59
N GLU A 123 -7.55 -6.05 4.37
CA GLU A 123 -7.92 -6.82 5.56
C GLU A 123 -6.86 -6.60 6.67
N THR A 124 -7.27 -5.98 7.77
CA THR A 124 -6.35 -5.59 8.86
C THR A 124 -5.63 -6.79 9.50
N ALA A 125 -6.30 -7.94 9.61
CA ALA A 125 -5.75 -9.16 10.23
C ALA A 125 -4.57 -9.77 9.43
N ILE A 126 -4.39 -9.40 8.16
CA ILE A 126 -3.31 -9.95 7.34
C ILE A 126 -1.95 -9.39 7.77
N TYR A 127 -1.86 -8.09 8.00
CA TYR A 127 -0.60 -7.35 8.05
C TYR A 127 0.03 -7.27 9.45
N GLY A 128 -0.74 -7.56 10.50
CA GLY A 128 -0.24 -7.63 11.88
C GLY A 128 0.99 -8.52 12.04
N ARG A 129 0.99 -9.68 11.37
CA ARG A 129 2.11 -10.64 11.40
C ARG A 129 3.43 -10.10 10.82
N PHE A 130 3.38 -9.00 10.06
CA PHE A 130 4.55 -8.35 9.46
C PHE A 130 4.97 -7.10 10.23
N GLY A 131 4.39 -6.83 11.40
CA GLY A 131 4.70 -5.69 12.26
C GLY A 131 3.89 -4.42 11.97
N TYR A 132 2.88 -4.50 11.09
CA TYR A 132 1.94 -3.39 10.90
C TYR A 132 0.92 -3.35 12.03
N ALA A 133 0.54 -2.15 12.46
CA ALA A 133 -0.53 -1.94 13.42
C ALA A 133 -1.50 -0.88 12.89
N PRO A 134 -2.81 -0.98 13.18
CA PRO A 134 -3.75 0.08 12.86
C PRO A 134 -3.38 1.35 13.63
N THR A 135 -3.49 2.50 12.96
CA THR A 135 -3.37 3.81 13.61
C THR A 135 -4.76 4.29 13.98
N HIS A 136 -5.45 5.03 13.11
CA HIS A 136 -6.80 5.51 13.33
C HIS A 136 -7.51 5.76 11.99
N GLU A 137 -8.80 5.47 11.93
CA GLU A 137 -9.69 5.84 10.83
C GLU A 137 -11.02 6.34 11.43
N LYS A 138 -11.57 7.42 10.88
CA LYS A 138 -12.91 7.91 11.26
C LYS A 138 -13.67 8.29 9.99
N HIS A 139 -14.90 7.78 9.87
CA HIS A 139 -15.80 8.11 8.79
C HIS A 139 -16.98 8.92 9.35
N TYR A 140 -17.26 10.07 8.76
CA TYR A 140 -18.37 10.94 9.14
C TYR A 140 -19.35 11.03 7.97
N SER A 141 -20.65 10.92 8.25
CA SER A 141 -21.71 11.16 7.29
C SER A 141 -22.59 12.30 7.78
N ILE A 142 -22.80 13.30 6.92
CA ILE A 142 -23.57 14.50 7.24
C ILE A 142 -24.70 14.62 6.23
N SER A 143 -25.95 14.65 6.71
CA SER A 143 -27.11 14.89 5.85
C SER A 143 -27.13 16.34 5.39
N ARG A 144 -27.10 16.56 4.07
CA ARG A 144 -27.12 17.90 3.47
C ARG A 144 -28.38 18.68 3.81
N ASN A 145 -29.53 18.00 3.89
CA ASN A 145 -30.83 18.63 4.09
C ASN A 145 -30.96 19.30 5.47
N ASN A 146 -30.14 18.87 6.44
CA ASN A 146 -30.17 19.36 7.81
C ASN A 146 -28.85 20.04 8.22
N ALA A 147 -27.94 20.26 7.26
CA ALA A 147 -26.66 20.93 7.52
C ALA A 147 -26.73 22.40 7.11
N LYS A 148 -26.35 23.29 8.03
CA LYS A 148 -26.23 24.74 7.77
C LYS A 148 -24.77 25.15 7.92
N PHE A 149 -24.26 25.91 6.96
CA PHE A 149 -22.94 26.53 7.08
C PHE A 149 -22.94 27.55 8.21
N LEU A 150 -21.97 27.47 9.12
CA LEU A 150 -21.80 28.39 10.24
C LEU A 150 -20.59 29.30 9.98
N PRO A 151 -20.79 30.56 9.55
CA PRO A 151 -19.71 31.43 9.07
C PRO A 151 -18.75 31.96 10.15
N HIS A 152 -19.02 31.72 11.45
CA HIS A 152 -18.30 32.37 12.56
C HIS A 152 -17.77 31.41 13.64
N ILE A 153 -17.37 30.20 13.28
CA ILE A 153 -16.64 29.34 14.23
C ILE A 153 -15.20 29.86 14.31
N SER A 154 -14.89 30.66 15.36
CA SER A 154 -13.51 30.94 15.74
C SER A 154 -12.91 29.68 16.37
N SER A 155 -11.62 29.42 16.14
CA SER A 155 -10.89 28.27 16.68
C SER A 155 -10.97 28.16 18.22
N ASN A 156 -11.29 29.25 18.91
CA ASN A 156 -11.39 29.30 20.37
C ASN A 156 -12.72 28.73 20.92
N ASN A 157 -13.77 28.61 20.09
CA ASN A 157 -15.07 28.06 20.51
C ASN A 157 -15.27 26.59 20.10
N LEU A 158 -14.28 25.99 19.47
CA LEU A 158 -14.25 24.56 19.24
C LEU A 158 -13.78 23.91 20.54
N GLY A 159 -14.70 23.28 21.28
CA GLY A 159 -14.40 22.36 22.39
C GLY A 159 -13.65 21.10 21.94
N ILE A 160 -12.73 21.24 20.99
CA ILE A 160 -11.80 20.21 20.58
C ILE A 160 -10.65 20.30 21.58
N MET A 161 -10.71 19.46 22.60
CA MET A 161 -9.57 19.20 23.47
C MET A 161 -8.46 18.63 22.58
N LEU A 162 -7.50 19.47 22.19
CA LEU A 162 -6.27 19.02 21.56
C LEU A 162 -5.57 18.15 22.61
N CYS A 163 -5.30 16.88 22.27
CA CYS A 163 -4.53 15.99 23.15
C CYS A 163 -3.24 16.71 23.56
N PRO A 164 -2.95 16.84 24.88
CA PRO A 164 -1.72 17.48 25.33
C PRO A 164 -0.51 16.68 24.85
N SER A 165 0.56 17.44 24.53
CA SER A 165 1.82 16.99 23.93
C SER A 165 2.60 16.00 24.79
#